data_AF-A0A7Y5D3V4-F1
#
_entry.id   AF-A0A7Y5D3V4-F1
#
_cell.length_a   1.000
_cell.length_b   1.000
_cell.length_c   1.000
_cell.angle_alpha   90.00
_cell.angle_beta   90.00
_cell.angle_gamma   90.00
#
_symmetry.space_group_name_H-M   'P 1'
#
loop_
_entity.id
_entity.type
_entity.pdbx_description
1 polymer ?
#
loop_
_entity_poly.entity_id
_entity_poly.type
_entity_poly.pdbx_seq_one_letter_code
_entity_poly.pdbx_strand_id
1 'polypeptide(L)'
;MQPVTSPAPTLDDILRLFQETDRKFQETDRQFKETDLKFKETALAIKAVNTSIGKLGNRLGEFVEEAVRPSAVRLFRECGIDVHEVQQNIVAKRDGESLELDLL
;
A
#
# COMPACT_ATOMS: atom_id res chain seq x y z
N MET A 1 53.13 -29.85 -3.76
CA MET A 1 51.83 -29.91 -4.45
C MET A 1 52.11 -29.77 -5.94
N GLN A 2 51.74 -30.75 -6.77
CA GLN A 2 51.85 -30.61 -8.23
C GLN A 2 50.72 -29.72 -8.74
N PRO A 3 50.95 -28.83 -9.71
CA PRO A 3 49.88 -28.04 -10.31
C PRO A 3 49.00 -28.97 -11.13
N VAL A 4 47.71 -29.01 -10.81
CA VAL A 4 46.71 -29.73 -11.61
C VAL A 4 46.48 -28.89 -12.87
N THR A 5 47.10 -29.27 -13.98
CA THR A 5 46.82 -28.66 -15.28
C THR A 5 45.52 -29.24 -15.80
N SER A 6 44.39 -28.57 -15.54
CA SER A 6 43.15 -28.89 -16.25
C SER A 6 43.37 -28.67 -17.76
N PRO A 7 42.93 -29.61 -18.62
CA PRO A 7 43.01 -29.44 -20.06
C PRO A 7 42.19 -28.20 -20.49
N ALA A 8 42.70 -27.46 -21.48
CA ALA A 8 41.99 -26.33 -22.04
C ALA A 8 40.67 -26.79 -22.68
N PRO A 9 39.56 -26.03 -22.52
CA PRO A 9 38.27 -26.40 -23.07
C PRO A 9 38.32 -26.49 -24.60
N THR A 10 37.61 -27.46 -25.15
CA THR A 10 37.47 -27.64 -26.60
C THR A 10 36.37 -26.73 -27.18
N LEU A 11 36.36 -26.56 -28.50
CA LEU A 11 35.30 -25.81 -29.18
C LEU A 11 33.90 -26.39 -28.89
N ASP A 12 33.79 -27.72 -28.78
CA ASP A 12 32.54 -28.40 -28.45
C ASP A 12 32.07 -28.09 -27.03
N ASP A 13 32.99 -27.97 -26.07
CA ASP A 13 32.66 -27.59 -24.70
C ASP A 13 32.11 -26.15 -24.64
N ILE A 14 32.70 -25.25 -25.43
CA ILE A 14 32.24 -23.87 -25.55
C ILE A 14 30.85 -23.82 -26.20
N LEU A 15 30.61 -24.60 -27.28
CA LEU A 15 29.31 -24.65 -27.95
C LEU A 15 28.21 -25.19 -27.04
N ARG A 16 28.50 -26.23 -26.25
CA ARG A 16 27.57 -26.75 -25.24
C ARG A 16 27.24 -25.71 -24.18
N LEU A 17 28.24 -24.96 -23.72
CA LEU A 17 28.03 -23.87 -22.76
C LEU A 17 27.12 -22.79 -23.34
N PHE A 18 27.32 -22.37 -24.60
CA PHE A 18 26.43 -21.42 -25.27
C PHE A 18 24.99 -21.92 -25.38
N GLN A 19 24.78 -23.19 -25.72
CA GLN A 19 23.44 -23.79 -25.77
C GLN A 19 22.79 -23.82 -24.38
N GLU A 20 23.55 -24.14 -23.33
CA GLU A 20 23.04 -24.12 -21.96
C GLU A 20 22.68 -22.70 -21.50
N THR A 21 23.54 -21.71 -21.83
CA THR A 21 23.29 -20.30 -21.55
C THR A 21 22.03 -19.80 -22.26
N ASP A 22 21.86 -20.12 -23.54
CA ASP A 22 20.66 -19.74 -24.31
C ASP A 22 19.39 -20.32 -23.69
N ARG A 23 19.41 -21.61 -23.29
CA ARG A 23 18.28 -22.23 -22.58
C ARG A 23 17.98 -21.57 -21.25
N LYS A 24 19.01 -21.23 -20.45
CA LYS A 24 18.83 -20.50 -19.18
C LYS A 24 18.26 -19.10 -19.41
N PHE A 25 18.69 -18.43 -20.48
CA PHE A 25 18.19 -17.09 -20.83
C PHE A 25 16.72 -17.12 -21.24
N GLN A 26 16.32 -18.09 -22.06
CA GLN A 26 14.92 -18.29 -22.44
C GLN A 26 14.01 -18.60 -21.23
N GLU A 27 14.46 -19.45 -20.32
CA GLU A 27 13.70 -19.73 -19.09
C GLU A 27 13.63 -18.50 -18.18
N THR A 28 14.70 -17.72 -18.08
CA THR A 28 14.72 -16.46 -17.33
C THR A 28 13.72 -15.46 -17.93
N ASP A 29 13.70 -15.28 -19.26
CA ASP A 29 12.75 -14.40 -19.95
C ASP A 29 11.29 -14.83 -19.69
N ARG A 30 11.03 -16.14 -19.68
CA ARG A 30 9.70 -16.68 -19.34
C ARG A 30 9.30 -16.36 -17.90
N GLN A 31 10.20 -16.52 -16.94
CA GLN A 31 9.96 -16.18 -15.54
C GLN A 31 9.76 -14.69 -15.32
N PHE A 32 10.50 -13.83 -16.04
CA PHE A 32 10.30 -12.39 -16.00
C PHE A 32 8.91 -11.99 -16.51
N LYS A 33 8.45 -12.58 -17.62
CA LYS A 33 7.09 -12.35 -18.15
C LYS A 33 6.00 -12.78 -17.16
N GLU A 34 6.16 -13.94 -16.53
CA GLU A 34 5.22 -14.39 -15.48
C GLU A 34 5.21 -13.45 -14.28
N THR A 35 6.39 -12.97 -13.87
CA THR A 35 6.54 -12.03 -12.77
C THR A 35 5.88 -10.69 -13.09
N ASP A 36 6.07 -10.15 -14.29
CA ASP A 36 5.43 -8.91 -14.74
C ASP A 36 3.89 -9.01 -14.70
N LEU A 37 3.33 -10.15 -15.11
CA LEU A 37 1.90 -10.41 -15.01
C LEU A 37 1.41 -10.42 -13.56
N LYS A 38 2.11 -11.11 -12.66
CA LYS A 38 1.78 -11.14 -11.22
C LYS A 38 1.88 -9.76 -10.57
N PHE A 39 2.87 -8.95 -10.97
CA PHE A 39 3.01 -7.57 -10.49
C PHE A 39 1.84 -6.71 -10.94
N LYS A 40 1.40 -6.83 -12.20
CA LYS A 40 0.23 -6.12 -12.72
C LYS A 40 -1.05 -6.51 -11.97
N GLU A 41 -1.26 -7.79 -11.73
CA GLU A 41 -2.40 -8.28 -10.95
C GLU A 41 -2.38 -7.73 -9.52
N THR A 42 -1.21 -7.77 -8.86
CA THR A 42 -1.02 -7.22 -7.51
C THR A 42 -1.31 -5.72 -7.47
N ALA A 43 -0.83 -4.95 -8.45
CA ALA A 43 -1.10 -3.52 -8.54
C ALA A 43 -2.59 -3.21 -8.68
N LEU A 44 -3.32 -4.00 -9.48
CA LEU A 44 -4.77 -3.87 -9.61
C LEU A 44 -5.50 -4.20 -8.30
N ALA A 45 -5.08 -5.26 -7.61
CA ALA A 45 -5.63 -5.64 -6.32
C ALA A 45 -5.44 -4.54 -5.27
N ILE A 46 -4.24 -3.96 -5.18
CA ILE A 46 -3.94 -2.83 -4.28
C ILE A 46 -4.83 -1.63 -4.60
N LYS A 47 -5.02 -1.30 -5.89
CA LYS A 47 -5.89 -0.19 -6.30
C LYS A 47 -7.35 -0.42 -5.89
N ALA A 48 -7.84 -1.65 -6.02
CA ALA A 48 -9.20 -2.02 -5.59
C ALA A 48 -9.38 -1.92 -4.07
N VAL A 49 -8.37 -2.34 -3.31
CA VAL A 49 -8.35 -2.20 -1.84
C VAL A 49 -8.37 -0.72 -1.44
N ASN A 50 -7.50 0.11 -2.01
CA ASN A 50 -7.46 1.55 -1.71
C ASN A 50 -8.80 2.23 -2.01
N THR A 51 -9.46 1.84 -3.11
CA THR A 51 -10.79 2.37 -3.45
C THR A 51 -11.84 1.97 -2.41
N SER A 52 -11.79 0.72 -1.93
CA SER A 52 -12.72 0.21 -0.91
C SER A 52 -12.50 0.90 0.44
N ILE A 53 -11.25 1.12 0.82
CA ILE A 53 -10.89 1.86 2.05
C ILE A 53 -11.41 3.30 1.96
N GLY A 54 -11.21 4.00 0.84
CA GLY A 54 -11.73 5.35 0.66
C GLY A 54 -13.26 5.43 0.78
N LYS A 55 -13.98 4.47 0.20
CA LYS A 55 -15.45 4.38 0.35
C LYS A 55 -15.87 4.13 1.80
N LEU A 56 -15.13 3.30 2.53
CA LEU A 56 -15.42 3.05 3.95
C LEU A 56 -15.18 4.31 4.78
N GLY A 57 -14.08 5.04 4.54
CA GLY A 57 -13.80 6.31 5.20
C GLY A 57 -14.92 7.33 4.98
N ASN A 58 -15.42 7.46 3.76
CA ASN A 58 -16.55 8.35 3.46
C ASN A 58 -17.81 7.94 4.24
N ARG A 59 -18.15 6.65 4.27
CA ARG A 59 -19.32 6.14 5.02
C ARG A 59 -19.18 6.33 6.53
N LEU A 60 -17.97 6.26 7.07
CA LEU A 60 -17.71 6.58 8.47
C LEU A 60 -17.95 8.06 8.75
N GLY A 61 -17.55 8.96 7.84
CA GLY A 61 -17.89 10.38 7.92
C GLY A 61 -19.40 10.63 7.96
N GLU A 62 -20.14 10.02 7.02
CA GLU A 62 -21.61 10.06 6.98
C GLU A 62 -22.24 9.54 8.29
N PHE A 63 -21.74 8.42 8.83
CA PHE A 63 -22.21 7.87 10.10
C PHE A 63 -21.98 8.82 11.28
N VAL A 64 -20.81 9.47 11.34
CA VAL A 64 -20.52 10.45 12.39
C VAL A 64 -21.48 11.64 12.32
N GLU A 65 -21.85 12.07 11.11
CA GLU A 65 -22.81 13.15 10.90
C GLU A 65 -24.24 12.77 11.32
N GLU A 66 -24.70 11.57 10.96
CA GLU A 66 -26.09 11.16 11.19
C GLU A 66 -26.34 10.56 12.58
N ALA A 67 -25.43 9.75 13.10
CA ALA A 67 -25.66 8.96 14.31
C ALA A 67 -24.94 9.53 15.54
N VAL A 68 -23.68 9.92 15.37
CA VAL A 68 -22.82 10.32 16.50
C VAL A 68 -23.10 11.77 16.90
N ARG A 69 -23.11 12.71 15.94
CA ARG A 69 -23.29 14.14 16.22
C ARG A 69 -24.58 14.44 16.99
N PRO A 70 -25.78 13.96 16.60
CA PRO A 70 -26.99 14.28 17.35
C PRO A 70 -26.99 13.68 18.76
N SER A 71 -26.40 12.50 18.90
CA SER A 71 -26.28 11.80 20.18
C SER A 71 -25.31 12.52 21.14
N ALA A 72 -24.17 13.01 20.64
CA ALA A 72 -23.22 13.78 21.41
C ALA A 72 -23.82 15.11 21.89
N VAL A 73 -24.51 15.85 21.01
CA VAL A 73 -25.21 17.10 21.37
C VAL A 73 -26.27 16.84 22.44
N ARG A 74 -27.06 15.77 22.29
CA ARG A 74 -28.07 15.38 23.28
C ARG A 74 -27.43 15.08 24.64
N LEU A 75 -26.38 14.26 24.67
CA LEU A 75 -25.69 13.88 25.90
C LEU A 75 -25.12 15.09 26.64
N PHE A 76 -24.44 15.99 25.93
CA PHE A 76 -23.86 17.18 26.57
C PHE A 76 -24.93 18.11 27.16
N ARG A 77 -26.07 18.28 26.47
CA ARG A 77 -27.21 19.03 27.02
C ARG A 77 -27.81 18.36 28.26
N GLU A 78 -27.96 17.04 28.25
CA GLU A 78 -28.43 16.26 29.40
C GLU A 78 -27.46 16.36 30.60
N CYS A 79 -26.16 16.51 30.34
CA CYS A 79 -25.15 16.79 31.36
C CYS A 79 -25.14 18.24 31.86
N GLY A 80 -26.07 19.09 31.41
CA GLY A 80 -26.15 20.49 31.81
C GLY A 80 -25.16 21.42 31.11
N ILE A 81 -24.52 20.96 30.03
CA ILE A 81 -23.64 21.77 29.18
C ILE A 81 -24.49 22.43 28.10
N ASP A 82 -24.52 23.76 28.07
CA ASP A 82 -25.23 24.49 27.02
C ASP A 82 -24.42 24.45 25.71
N VAL A 83 -24.91 23.68 24.76
CA VAL A 83 -24.27 23.49 23.45
C VAL A 83 -24.82 24.54 22.48
N HIS A 84 -24.03 25.59 22.25
CA HIS A 84 -24.36 26.71 21.36
C HIS A 84 -23.98 26.48 19.89
N GLU A 85 -22.88 25.76 19.62
CA GLU A 85 -22.38 25.54 18.27
C GLU A 85 -21.65 24.19 18.16
N VAL A 86 -21.72 23.55 16.98
CA VAL A 86 -20.98 22.33 16.66
C VAL A 86 -20.21 22.55 15.36
N GLN A 87 -18.88 22.62 15.47
CA GLN A 87 -17.98 22.86 14.36
C GLN A 87 -17.27 21.56 13.94
N GLN A 88 -17.00 21.43 12.64
CA GLN A 88 -16.24 20.30 12.06
C GLN A 88 -15.03 20.84 11.30
N ASN A 89 -13.98 20.01 11.21
CA ASN A 89 -12.78 20.31 10.42
C ASN A 89 -12.13 21.66 10.81
N ILE A 90 -12.07 21.97 12.11
CA ILE A 90 -11.37 23.17 12.57
C ILE A 90 -9.86 22.94 12.39
N VAL A 91 -9.28 23.66 11.43
CA VAL A 91 -7.83 23.86 11.38
C VAL A 91 -7.52 25.21 12.01
N ALA A 92 -7.30 25.23 13.32
CA ALA A 92 -6.95 26.44 14.04
C ALA A 92 -5.41 26.59 14.10
N LYS A 93 -4.89 27.68 13.53
CA LYS A 93 -3.53 28.17 13.79
C LYS A 93 -3.62 29.44 14.63
N ARG A 94 -3.21 29.38 15.90
CA ARG A 94 -2.93 30.56 16.74
C ARG A 94 -1.50 30.44 17.26
N ASP A 95 -0.70 31.49 17.05
CA ASP A 95 0.64 31.69 17.66
C ASP A 95 1.58 30.47 17.68
N GLY A 96 1.65 29.71 16.59
CA GLY A 96 2.63 28.63 16.43
C GLY A 96 2.25 27.29 17.08
N GLU A 97 1.14 27.22 17.83
CA GLU A 97 0.58 25.96 18.33
C GLU A 97 -0.77 25.67 17.66
N SER A 98 -0.83 24.55 16.94
CA SER A 98 -2.08 24.00 16.41
C SER A 98 -2.78 23.20 17.51
N LEU A 99 -3.92 23.69 17.99
CA LEU A 99 -4.84 22.88 18.77
C LEU A 99 -5.75 22.14 17.80
N GLU A 100 -5.51 20.84 17.64
CA GLU A 100 -6.37 19.90 16.94
C GLU A 100 -7.19 19.17 18.00
N LEU A 101 -8.51 19.39 18.03
CA LEU A 101 -9.42 18.63 18.88
C LEU A 101 -10.09 17.57 18.01
N ASP A 102 -9.56 16.34 18.12
CA ASP A 102 -10.08 15.18 17.43
C ASP A 102 -11.17 14.51 18.27
N LEU A 103 -12.29 14.16 17.63
CA LEU A 103 -13.33 13.33 18.24
C LEU A 103 -12.96 11.88 17.90
N LEU A 104 -12.30 11.21 18.85
CA LEU A 104 -11.99 9.77 18.79
C LEU A 104 -13.26 8.91 18.67
#